data_AF-A0A836C5Y3-F1
#
_entry.id   AF-A0A836C5Y3-F1
#
_cell.length_a   1.000
_cell.length_b   1.000
_cell.length_c   1.000
_cell.angle_alpha   90.00
_cell.angle_beta   90.00
_cell.angle_gamma   90.00
#
_symmetry.space_group_name_H-M   'P 1'
#
loop_
_entity.id
_entity.type
_entity.pdbx_description
1 polymer ?
#
loop_
_entity_poly.entity_id
_entity_poly.type
_entity_poly.pdbx_seq_one_letter_code
_entity_poly.pdbx_strand_id
1 'polypeptide(L)'
;MLTVQAAQRVASLVRLLHAVDAFPRGGLYQGYYAVAAALRYERYWMRIVDNPSALPPLDVAFAWWVHRQDPAFYSACMAQAGAKQPHPTPRQAYSFGSRHDCELVWERVAAGHPFFPPPAPGSPHDVETELLGKPPAFVPRLAASMARFSTLLRSWLRPHFLDVAFMEQARGRYVRFLQLLAANPSMPLVPAADIALLWHTHMGLSDSYEALCTTMYGRDEATGQVRFQGPDYLDLDPASYEASYEETTRLYEKTYGEPYAGPNTAPVRRSTPYPLAEPGSPITFALRVYDVNPDREAQQDAINVAAAAMGLEFPKPGAETPRAGAHALYLSWLAAQRAERVYDTLTCGRCCWTWTSGTQKKTLGHAAGVMASMAYFVDVPSMDSHPYLAAITRRRGLWQPGGLPLPDVEPPPPPRLGAGPVWGAFSPLDPEIAIYGGNSRFLVGLAPLLASAAGGQAARERADYDRGYASPLWLLLGEKAAVKAAAAAFEAALADAARRGVGRMQQAMLVDRVSNNGLYYGSTDYYVGAQLQIVYAYSSHVAAHTVRVNLNAPSGRWVPSAGSAKRGGG
;
A
#
# COMPACT_ATOMS: atom_id res chain seq x y z
N MET A 1 -28.10 -1.35 7.99
CA MET A 1 -27.67 -1.07 6.60
C MET A 1 -26.32 -0.36 6.54
N LEU A 2 -26.06 0.69 7.33
CA LEU A 2 -24.82 1.49 7.24
C LEU A 2 -23.52 0.68 7.43
N THR A 3 -23.47 -0.24 8.42
CA THR A 3 -22.30 -1.11 8.64
C THR A 3 -22.04 -2.12 7.52
N VAL A 4 -23.03 -2.43 6.68
CA VAL A 4 -22.86 -3.35 5.53
C VAL A 4 -21.97 -2.71 4.48
N GLN A 5 -22.12 -1.40 4.27
CA GLN A 5 -21.30 -0.65 3.32
C GLN A 5 -19.82 -0.67 3.71
N ALA A 6 -19.51 -0.53 5.00
CA ALA A 6 -18.14 -0.66 5.50
C ALA A 6 -17.55 -2.04 5.19
N ALA A 7 -18.26 -3.13 5.52
CA ALA A 7 -17.81 -4.50 5.22
C ALA A 7 -17.59 -4.75 3.72
N GLN A 8 -18.38 -4.11 2.85
CA GLN A 8 -18.20 -4.21 1.39
C GLN A 8 -16.96 -3.46 0.87
N ARG A 9 -16.44 -2.49 1.63
CA ARG A 9 -15.32 -1.61 1.22
C ARG A 9 -13.98 -1.95 1.88
N VAL A 10 -13.94 -2.96 2.75
CA VAL A 10 -12.70 -3.40 3.43
C VAL A 10 -11.55 -3.65 2.45
N ALA A 11 -11.78 -4.39 1.36
CA ALA A 11 -10.73 -4.63 0.38
C ALA A 11 -10.22 -3.34 -0.29
N SER A 12 -11.07 -2.33 -0.45
CA SER A 12 -10.65 -1.04 -1.01
C SER A 12 -9.73 -0.28 -0.06
N LEU A 13 -10.03 -0.26 1.25
CA LEU A 13 -9.12 0.31 2.25
C LEU A 13 -7.79 -0.45 2.29
N VAL A 14 -7.83 -1.79 2.33
CA VAL A 14 -6.62 -2.62 2.34
C VAL A 14 -5.74 -2.33 1.10
N ARG A 15 -6.33 -2.19 -0.10
CA ARG A 15 -5.58 -1.80 -1.31
C ARG A 15 -4.89 -0.44 -1.17
N LEU A 16 -5.59 0.57 -0.67
CA LEU A 16 -5.00 1.89 -0.42
C LEU A 16 -3.80 1.77 0.52
N LEU A 17 -3.96 1.06 1.64
CA LEU A 17 -2.88 0.90 2.61
C LEU A 17 -1.72 0.06 2.07
N HIS A 18 -1.95 -0.94 1.22
CA HIS A 18 -0.87 -1.67 0.53
C HIS A 18 -0.06 -0.75 -0.38
N ALA A 19 -0.73 0.13 -1.12
CA ALA A 19 -0.07 1.09 -2.00
C ALA A 19 0.78 2.10 -1.22
N VAL A 20 0.25 2.57 -0.08
CA VAL A 20 0.94 3.49 0.84
C VAL A 20 2.16 2.83 1.49
N ASP A 21 2.03 1.58 1.96
CA ASP A 21 3.16 0.84 2.55
C ASP A 21 4.26 0.60 1.52
N ALA A 22 3.89 0.41 0.25
CA ALA A 22 4.79 0.26 -0.89
C ALA A 22 5.30 1.59 -1.49
N PHE A 23 5.08 2.73 -0.83
CA PHE A 23 5.62 4.01 -1.27
C PHE A 23 7.15 4.07 -0.99
N PRO A 24 7.98 4.43 -1.99
CA PRO A 24 9.45 4.49 -1.85
C PRO A 24 9.91 5.77 -1.13
N ARG A 25 11.23 6.04 -1.10
CA ARG A 25 11.85 7.26 -0.54
C ARG A 25 11.52 7.55 0.95
N GLY A 26 11.46 6.50 1.77
CA GLY A 26 11.17 6.64 3.20
C GLY A 26 9.67 6.70 3.51
N GLY A 27 8.83 6.35 2.54
CA GLY A 27 7.39 6.20 2.71
C GLY A 27 6.61 7.51 2.72
N LEU A 28 5.31 7.38 2.96
CA LEU A 28 4.33 8.46 2.88
C LEU A 28 3.77 8.85 4.27
N TYR A 29 4.17 8.15 5.32
CA TYR A 29 3.61 8.34 6.66
C TYR A 29 4.16 9.56 7.40
N GLN A 30 5.36 10.03 7.02
CA GLN A 30 6.07 11.12 7.70
C GLN A 30 7.07 11.81 6.76
N GLY A 31 7.69 12.90 7.22
CA GLY A 31 8.72 13.61 6.48
C GLY A 31 8.19 14.40 5.27
N TYR A 32 9.09 14.66 4.32
CA TYR A 32 8.81 15.51 3.16
C TYR A 32 7.58 15.06 2.37
N TYR A 33 7.44 13.76 2.08
CA TYR A 33 6.33 13.26 1.26
C TYR A 33 4.98 13.29 1.98
N ALA A 34 4.94 13.15 3.32
CA ALA A 34 3.71 13.37 4.08
C ALA A 34 3.25 14.83 4.00
N VAL A 35 4.18 15.78 4.12
CA VAL A 35 3.91 17.21 3.98
C VAL A 35 3.46 17.55 2.56
N ALA A 36 4.17 17.05 1.54
CA ALA A 36 3.79 17.25 0.14
C ALA A 36 2.37 16.70 -0.13
N ALA A 37 2.05 15.51 0.37
CA ALA A 37 0.73 14.91 0.23
C ALA A 37 -0.38 15.76 0.87
N ALA A 38 -0.14 16.25 2.10
CA ALA A 38 -1.08 17.10 2.82
C ALA A 38 -1.27 18.46 2.12
N LEU A 39 -0.19 19.09 1.62
CA LEU A 39 -0.26 20.33 0.84
C LEU A 39 -1.06 20.16 -0.43
N ARG A 40 -0.75 19.10 -1.20
CA ARG A 40 -1.45 18.80 -2.45
C ARG A 40 -2.92 18.50 -2.22
N TYR A 41 -3.25 17.82 -1.12
CA TYR A 41 -4.62 17.61 -0.69
C TYR A 41 -5.33 18.94 -0.41
N GLU A 42 -4.76 19.78 0.44
CA GLU A 42 -5.38 21.05 0.85
C GLU A 42 -5.55 22.02 -0.33
N ARG A 43 -4.52 22.17 -1.16
CA ARG A 43 -4.46 23.19 -2.22
C ARG A 43 -5.25 22.83 -3.46
N TYR A 44 -5.18 21.56 -3.86
CA TYR A 44 -5.67 21.13 -5.16
C TYR A 44 -6.89 20.23 -5.02
N TRP A 45 -6.78 19.16 -4.23
CA TRP A 45 -7.84 18.15 -4.14
C TRP A 45 -9.13 18.69 -3.53
N MET A 46 -9.05 19.49 -2.46
CA MET A 46 -10.24 20.08 -1.82
C MET A 46 -11.09 20.92 -2.79
N ARG A 47 -10.51 21.47 -3.86
CA ARG A 47 -11.23 22.26 -4.87
C ARG A 47 -12.08 21.42 -5.81
N ILE A 48 -11.82 20.11 -5.88
CA ILE A 48 -12.47 19.16 -6.81
C ILE A 48 -13.04 17.93 -6.11
N VAL A 49 -13.01 17.88 -4.79
CA VAL A 49 -13.52 16.74 -4.00
C VAL A 49 -15.00 16.46 -4.27
N ASP A 50 -15.77 17.50 -4.58
CA ASP A 50 -17.18 17.43 -4.98
C ASP A 50 -17.41 16.82 -6.38
N ASN A 51 -16.35 16.59 -7.18
CA ASN A 51 -16.48 15.97 -8.48
C ASN A 51 -16.47 14.44 -8.34
N PRO A 52 -17.61 13.75 -8.51
CA PRO A 52 -17.73 12.31 -8.22
C PRO A 52 -16.91 11.41 -9.17
N SER A 53 -16.44 11.95 -10.28
CA SER A 53 -15.62 11.24 -11.27
C SER A 53 -14.12 11.42 -11.04
N ALA A 54 -13.70 12.40 -10.24
CA ALA A 54 -12.30 12.64 -9.96
C ALA A 54 -11.74 11.54 -9.04
N LEU A 55 -10.52 11.08 -9.35
CA LEU A 55 -9.74 10.22 -8.47
C LEU A 55 -8.47 10.94 -8.02
N PRO A 56 -8.12 10.87 -6.72
CA PRO A 56 -6.91 11.49 -6.20
C PRO A 56 -5.65 10.69 -6.62
N PRO A 57 -4.50 11.35 -6.78
CA PRO A 57 -3.20 10.69 -6.70
C PRO A 57 -3.05 9.85 -5.42
N LEU A 58 -2.21 8.81 -5.42
CA LEU A 58 -2.02 7.93 -4.26
C LEU A 58 -1.70 8.70 -2.96
N ASP A 59 -0.79 9.67 -3.04
CA ASP A 59 -0.34 10.43 -1.88
C ASP A 59 -1.46 11.30 -1.29
N VAL A 60 -2.18 12.01 -2.18
CA VAL A 60 -3.38 12.79 -1.85
C VAL A 60 -4.50 11.91 -1.31
N ALA A 61 -4.71 10.71 -1.87
CA ALA A 61 -5.73 9.76 -1.45
C ALA A 61 -5.53 9.35 0.01
N PHE A 62 -4.28 9.09 0.39
CA PHE A 62 -3.94 8.74 1.76
C PHE A 62 -4.11 9.94 2.71
N ALA A 63 -3.59 11.11 2.37
CA ALA A 63 -3.79 12.33 3.18
C ALA A 63 -5.29 12.63 3.40
N TRP A 64 -6.11 12.50 2.36
CA TRP A 64 -7.56 12.67 2.46
C TRP A 64 -8.23 11.59 3.30
N TRP A 65 -7.79 10.34 3.21
CA TRP A 65 -8.28 9.27 4.09
C TRP A 65 -7.94 9.51 5.56
N VAL A 66 -6.70 9.96 5.84
CA VAL A 66 -6.23 10.33 7.18
C VAL A 66 -7.07 11.47 7.76
N HIS A 67 -7.35 12.51 6.98
CA HIS A 67 -8.19 13.62 7.44
C HIS A 67 -9.59 13.14 7.87
N ARG A 68 -10.17 12.18 7.14
CA ARG A 68 -11.46 11.55 7.47
C ARG A 68 -11.43 10.61 8.68
N GLN A 69 -10.25 10.30 9.24
CA GLN A 69 -10.14 9.56 10.50
C GLN A 69 -10.36 10.46 11.73
N ASP A 70 -10.46 11.78 11.54
CA ASP A 70 -10.93 12.76 12.52
C ASP A 70 -12.19 13.47 11.98
N PRO A 71 -13.38 12.82 12.06
CA PRO A 71 -14.66 13.36 11.59
C PRO A 71 -14.96 14.81 12.00
N ALA A 72 -14.63 15.22 13.23
CA ALA A 72 -14.85 16.58 13.72
C ALA A 72 -14.02 17.58 12.92
N PHE A 73 -12.72 17.31 12.82
CA PHE A 73 -11.77 18.14 12.11
C PHE A 73 -12.06 18.18 10.61
N TYR A 74 -12.38 17.01 10.02
CA TYR A 74 -12.80 16.91 8.62
C TYR A 74 -14.01 17.77 8.32
N SER A 75 -15.09 17.61 9.10
CA SER A 75 -16.34 18.35 8.91
C SER A 75 -16.12 19.85 9.01
N ALA A 76 -15.34 20.31 10.02
CA ALA A 76 -15.02 21.71 10.19
C ALA A 76 -14.24 22.31 9.00
N CYS A 77 -13.20 21.60 8.53
CA CYS A 77 -12.41 22.04 7.37
C CYS A 77 -13.24 22.09 6.09
N MET A 78 -14.07 21.07 5.84
CA MET A 78 -14.93 21.01 4.65
C MET A 78 -16.00 22.12 4.67
N ALA A 79 -16.57 22.42 5.84
CA ALA A 79 -17.49 23.54 6.03
C ALA A 79 -16.81 24.88 5.76
N GLN A 80 -15.60 25.09 6.30
CA GLN A 80 -14.81 26.31 6.06
C GLN A 80 -14.44 26.50 4.58
N ALA A 81 -14.17 25.39 3.87
CA ALA A 81 -13.89 25.41 2.44
C ALA A 81 -15.13 25.62 1.56
N GLY A 82 -16.34 25.61 2.14
CA GLY A 82 -17.60 25.75 1.40
C GLY A 82 -17.92 24.57 0.49
N ALA A 83 -17.44 23.36 0.83
CA ALA A 83 -17.69 22.15 0.05
C ALA A 83 -19.18 21.81 0.02
N LYS A 84 -19.71 21.53 -1.17
CA LYS A 84 -21.14 21.18 -1.34
C LYS A 84 -21.40 19.72 -1.06
N GLN A 85 -20.42 18.86 -1.35
CA GLN A 85 -20.43 17.43 -1.04
C GLN A 85 -19.22 17.13 -0.16
N PRO A 86 -19.30 17.49 1.15
CA PRO A 86 -18.16 17.41 2.04
C PRO A 86 -17.65 15.97 2.20
N HIS A 87 -18.48 14.97 1.94
CA HIS A 87 -18.16 13.56 2.13
C HIS A 87 -17.95 12.84 0.79
N PRO A 88 -17.06 11.83 0.77
CA PRO A 88 -16.77 11.08 -0.44
C PRO A 88 -17.95 10.21 -0.84
N THR A 89 -18.16 10.04 -2.14
CA THR A 89 -18.97 8.90 -2.59
C THR A 89 -18.31 7.58 -2.16
N PRO A 90 -19.06 6.48 -1.97
CA PRO A 90 -18.49 5.19 -1.55
C PRO A 90 -17.46 4.63 -2.52
N ARG A 91 -17.51 5.06 -3.79
CA ARG A 91 -16.52 4.72 -4.81
C ARG A 91 -15.23 5.52 -4.60
N GLN A 92 -15.33 6.83 -4.45
CA GLN A 92 -14.16 7.71 -4.30
C GLN A 92 -13.44 7.54 -2.98
N ALA A 93 -14.14 7.10 -1.92
CA ALA A 93 -13.61 7.06 -0.57
C ALA A 93 -12.25 6.34 -0.44
N TYR A 94 -11.98 5.37 -1.30
CA TYR A 94 -10.75 4.55 -1.28
C TYR A 94 -10.11 4.37 -2.66
N SER A 95 -10.68 4.97 -3.71
CA SER A 95 -10.11 4.89 -5.05
C SER A 95 -9.02 5.93 -5.24
N PHE A 96 -8.02 5.60 -6.04
CA PHE A 96 -6.87 6.45 -6.32
C PHE A 96 -6.19 6.06 -7.63
N GLY A 97 -5.39 6.98 -8.15
CA GLY A 97 -4.56 6.77 -9.33
C GLY A 97 -5.16 7.33 -10.61
N SER A 98 -4.42 7.10 -11.70
CA SER A 98 -4.72 7.72 -12.99
C SER A 98 -5.74 6.93 -13.79
N ARG A 99 -6.75 7.66 -14.25
CA ARG A 99 -7.45 7.43 -15.51
C ARG A 99 -7.26 8.72 -16.32
N HIS A 100 -7.20 8.62 -17.64
CA HIS A 100 -6.91 9.80 -18.50
C HIS A 100 -7.84 11.00 -18.21
N ASP A 101 -9.11 10.76 -17.90
CA ASP A 101 -10.07 11.77 -17.48
C ASP A 101 -9.72 12.42 -16.13
N CYS A 102 -9.18 11.66 -15.18
CA CYS A 102 -8.77 12.14 -13.86
C CYS A 102 -7.52 13.02 -13.94
N GLU A 103 -6.55 12.68 -14.79
CA GLU A 103 -5.36 13.51 -15.03
C GLU A 103 -5.75 14.87 -15.59
N LEU A 104 -6.65 14.91 -16.57
CA LEU A 104 -7.16 16.16 -17.13
C LEU A 104 -7.92 17.02 -16.10
N VAL A 105 -8.60 16.40 -15.14
CA VAL A 105 -9.24 17.13 -14.03
C VAL A 105 -8.19 17.71 -13.08
N TRP A 106 -7.16 16.94 -12.76
CA TRP A 106 -6.05 17.39 -11.92
C TRP A 106 -5.26 18.53 -12.56
N GLU A 107 -4.87 18.40 -13.83
CA GLU A 107 -4.13 19.42 -14.58
C GLU A 107 -4.85 20.78 -14.57
N ARG A 108 -6.18 20.76 -14.68
CA ARG A 108 -7.01 21.97 -14.63
C ARG A 108 -6.95 22.70 -13.28
N VAL A 109 -6.73 22.01 -12.17
CA VAL A 109 -6.71 22.63 -10.84
C VAL A 109 -5.33 22.81 -10.25
N ALA A 110 -4.37 22.00 -10.69
CA ALA A 110 -3.01 21.97 -10.18
C ALA A 110 -2.00 22.66 -11.11
N ALA A 111 -2.45 23.24 -12.23
CA ALA A 111 -1.71 24.18 -13.07
C ALA A 111 -0.28 23.73 -13.46
N GLY A 112 -0.12 22.46 -13.84
CA GLY A 112 1.17 21.88 -14.24
C GLY A 112 1.87 21.06 -13.16
N HIS A 113 1.39 21.10 -11.91
CA HIS A 113 1.87 20.23 -10.86
C HIS A 113 1.63 18.75 -11.22
N PRO A 114 2.63 17.85 -11.10
CA PRO A 114 2.51 16.46 -11.52
C PRO A 114 1.37 15.74 -10.79
N PHE A 115 0.69 14.83 -11.52
CA PHE A 115 -0.35 13.97 -10.93
C PHE A 115 0.28 12.93 -10.01
N PHE A 116 1.26 12.16 -10.52
CA PHE A 116 2.06 11.22 -9.75
C PHE A 116 3.36 10.95 -10.50
N PRO A 117 4.49 10.71 -9.84
CA PRO A 117 4.73 10.82 -8.39
C PRO A 117 4.61 12.26 -7.85
N PRO A 118 4.53 12.47 -6.52
CA PRO A 118 4.63 13.81 -5.95
C PRO A 118 5.99 14.46 -6.31
N PRO A 119 6.07 15.80 -6.42
CA PRO A 119 7.29 16.52 -6.76
C PRO A 119 8.48 16.15 -5.88
N ALA A 120 9.66 16.09 -6.49
CA ALA A 120 10.88 15.86 -5.74
C ALA A 120 11.23 17.08 -4.87
N PRO A 121 11.90 16.91 -3.71
CA PRO A 121 12.47 18.05 -2.99
C PRO A 121 13.39 18.88 -3.90
N GLY A 122 13.24 20.21 -3.90
CA GLY A 122 14.02 21.11 -4.74
C GLY A 122 13.57 21.17 -6.21
N SER A 123 12.49 20.48 -6.59
CA SER A 123 11.90 20.63 -7.92
C SER A 123 11.02 21.90 -8.03
N PRO A 124 10.65 22.35 -9.24
CA PRO A 124 9.85 23.57 -9.43
C PRO A 124 8.45 23.54 -8.79
N HIS A 125 8.00 22.38 -8.30
CA HIS A 125 6.70 22.20 -7.63
C HIS A 125 6.89 21.63 -6.21
N ASP A 126 8.05 21.82 -5.62
CA ASP A 126 8.36 21.31 -4.29
C ASP A 126 7.56 22.00 -3.17
N VAL A 127 7.70 21.50 -1.95
CA VAL A 127 6.99 22.02 -0.77
C VAL A 127 7.27 23.51 -0.55
N GLU A 128 8.52 23.96 -0.68
CA GLU A 128 8.88 25.36 -0.46
C GLU A 128 8.19 26.27 -1.48
N THR A 129 8.24 25.90 -2.76
CA THR A 129 7.62 26.65 -3.85
C THR A 129 6.12 26.81 -3.65
N GLU A 130 5.46 25.75 -3.20
CA GLU A 130 4.05 25.82 -2.83
C GLU A 130 3.85 26.86 -1.71
N LEU A 131 4.63 26.80 -0.63
CA LEU A 131 4.45 27.67 0.54
C LEU A 131 4.62 29.18 0.27
N LEU A 132 5.21 29.59 -0.85
CA LEU A 132 5.24 31.01 -1.28
C LEU A 132 3.85 31.62 -1.50
N GLY A 133 2.82 30.80 -1.67
CA GLY A 133 1.43 31.23 -1.79
C GLY A 133 0.74 31.51 -0.45
N LYS A 134 -0.54 31.16 -0.36
CA LYS A 134 -1.31 31.25 0.89
C LYS A 134 -0.75 30.24 1.91
N PRO A 135 -0.55 30.64 3.19
CA PRO A 135 -0.13 29.70 4.22
C PRO A 135 -1.15 28.57 4.36
N PRO A 136 -0.70 27.31 4.51
CA PRO A 136 -1.61 26.19 4.66
C PRO A 136 -2.40 26.31 5.96
N ALA A 137 -3.69 26.00 5.91
CA ALA A 137 -4.60 26.08 7.04
C ALA A 137 -4.35 24.95 8.05
N PHE A 138 -4.04 23.75 7.57
CA PHE A 138 -3.98 22.59 8.46
C PHE A 138 -2.95 21.51 8.10
N VAL A 139 -2.13 21.72 7.07
CA VAL A 139 -1.07 20.79 6.65
C VAL A 139 -0.21 20.24 7.80
N PRO A 140 0.35 21.05 8.73
CA PRO A 140 1.21 20.49 9.79
C PRO A 140 0.48 19.48 10.67
N ARG A 141 -0.77 19.78 11.06
CA ARG A 141 -1.62 18.87 11.84
C ARG A 141 -1.91 17.59 11.07
N LEU A 142 -2.28 17.70 9.78
CA LEU A 142 -2.59 16.53 8.97
C LEU A 142 -1.36 15.63 8.77
N ALA A 143 -0.22 16.22 8.40
CA ALA A 143 1.03 15.49 8.18
C ALA A 143 1.51 14.78 9.45
N ALA A 144 1.40 15.42 10.62
CA ALA A 144 1.70 14.79 11.91
C ALA A 144 0.79 13.57 12.19
N SER A 145 -0.49 13.64 11.83
CA SER A 145 -1.43 12.54 12.02
C SER A 145 -1.17 11.32 11.12
N MET A 146 -0.55 11.50 9.95
CA MET A 146 -0.32 10.41 8.98
C MET A 146 0.51 9.25 9.58
N ALA A 147 1.46 9.55 10.47
CA ALA A 147 2.35 8.56 11.08
C ALA A 147 1.60 7.52 11.95
N ARG A 148 0.48 7.92 12.56
CA ARG A 148 -0.37 7.08 13.43
C ARG A 148 -0.91 5.84 12.72
N PHE A 149 -1.03 5.91 11.40
CA PHE A 149 -1.64 4.86 10.58
C PHE A 149 -0.64 3.90 9.93
N SER A 150 0.67 4.10 10.15
CA SER A 150 1.75 3.31 9.54
C SER A 150 1.71 1.82 9.87
N THR A 151 1.24 1.46 11.07
CA THR A 151 1.18 0.05 11.51
C THR A 151 -0.19 -0.59 11.35
N LEU A 152 -1.20 0.18 10.93
CA LEU A 152 -2.60 -0.26 10.96
C LEU A 152 -2.84 -1.48 10.06
N LEU A 153 -2.21 -1.49 8.89
CA LEU A 153 -2.32 -2.57 7.92
C LEU A 153 -1.76 -3.90 8.43
N ARG A 154 -0.83 -3.90 9.40
CA ARG A 154 -0.07 -5.09 9.80
C ARG A 154 -0.98 -6.26 10.15
N SER A 155 -1.99 -6.04 11.00
CA SER A 155 -2.93 -7.08 11.40
C SER A 155 -3.78 -7.59 10.23
N TRP A 156 -4.02 -6.73 9.23
CA TRP A 156 -4.92 -6.95 8.10
C TRP A 156 -4.22 -7.53 6.87
N LEU A 157 -2.90 -7.75 6.94
CA LEU A 157 -2.15 -8.56 5.97
C LEU A 157 -2.47 -10.05 6.08
N ARG A 158 -3.17 -10.47 7.14
CA ARG A 158 -3.63 -11.85 7.27
C ARG A 158 -4.80 -12.11 6.30
N PRO A 159 -4.75 -13.16 5.47
CA PRO A 159 -5.69 -13.35 4.36
C PRO A 159 -7.16 -13.44 4.76
N HIS A 160 -7.48 -13.98 5.94
CA HIS A 160 -8.87 -14.14 6.39
C HIS A 160 -9.61 -12.80 6.57
N PHE A 161 -8.92 -11.66 6.67
CA PHE A 161 -9.57 -10.34 6.65
C PHE A 161 -10.24 -10.00 5.30
N LEU A 162 -9.93 -10.74 4.25
CA LEU A 162 -10.59 -10.67 2.95
C LEU A 162 -11.67 -11.76 2.78
N ASP A 163 -11.88 -12.63 3.78
CA ASP A 163 -12.92 -13.64 3.71
C ASP A 163 -14.32 -13.02 3.91
N VAL A 164 -15.26 -13.41 3.04
CA VAL A 164 -16.63 -12.90 3.08
C VAL A 164 -17.36 -13.29 4.37
N ALA A 165 -17.20 -14.54 4.85
CA ALA A 165 -17.87 -15.02 6.05
C ALA A 165 -17.23 -14.44 7.31
N PHE A 166 -15.89 -14.34 7.34
CA PHE A 166 -15.18 -13.71 8.46
C PHE A 166 -15.60 -12.23 8.63
N MET A 167 -15.68 -11.48 7.52
CA MET A 167 -16.12 -10.07 7.57
C MET A 167 -17.58 -9.90 7.99
N GLU A 168 -18.44 -10.87 7.72
CA GLU A 168 -19.83 -10.83 8.22
C GLU A 168 -19.88 -11.06 9.73
N GLN A 169 -19.06 -11.96 10.28
CA GLN A 169 -18.94 -12.14 11.72
C GLN A 169 -18.34 -10.89 12.39
N ALA A 170 -17.27 -10.34 11.82
CA ALA A 170 -16.64 -9.10 12.28
C ALA A 170 -17.64 -7.94 12.33
N ARG A 171 -18.58 -7.87 11.38
CA ARG A 171 -19.64 -6.85 11.36
C ARG A 171 -20.52 -6.90 12.60
N GLY A 172 -20.89 -8.10 13.06
CA GLY A 172 -21.64 -8.27 14.31
C GLY A 172 -20.86 -7.78 15.53
N ARG A 173 -19.58 -8.16 15.62
CA ARG A 173 -18.66 -7.72 16.68
C ARG A 173 -18.45 -6.20 16.68
N TYR A 174 -18.35 -5.59 15.50
CA TYR A 174 -18.23 -4.14 15.35
C TYR A 174 -19.47 -3.39 15.88
N VAL A 175 -20.68 -3.86 15.56
CA VAL A 175 -21.92 -3.25 16.10
C VAL A 175 -21.95 -3.33 17.63
N ARG A 176 -21.59 -4.49 18.20
CA ARG A 176 -21.48 -4.68 19.66
C ARG A 176 -20.44 -3.74 20.26
N PHE A 177 -19.29 -3.58 19.62
CA PHE A 177 -18.26 -2.66 20.08
C PHE A 177 -18.74 -1.20 20.11
N LEU A 178 -19.51 -0.75 19.11
CA LEU A 178 -20.11 0.59 19.13
C LEU A 178 -21.13 0.75 20.27
N GLN A 179 -21.92 -0.28 20.57
CA GLN A 179 -22.81 -0.26 21.74
C GLN A 179 -22.01 -0.19 23.05
N LEU A 180 -20.87 -0.87 23.11
CA LEU A 180 -19.98 -0.84 24.27
C LEU A 180 -19.38 0.56 24.48
N LEU A 181 -18.96 1.24 23.41
CA LEU A 181 -18.54 2.64 23.43
C LEU A 181 -19.67 3.55 23.95
N ALA A 182 -20.91 3.35 23.47
CA ALA A 182 -22.06 4.14 23.90
C ALA A 182 -22.36 3.97 25.40
N ALA A 183 -22.18 2.75 25.92
CA ALA A 183 -22.38 2.44 27.33
C ALA A 183 -21.23 2.92 28.23
N ASN A 184 -20.04 3.20 27.67
CA ASN A 184 -18.85 3.58 28.43
C ASN A 184 -18.14 4.81 27.81
N PRO A 185 -18.82 5.97 27.71
CA PRO A 185 -18.34 7.12 26.93
C PRO A 185 -17.07 7.78 27.49
N SER A 186 -16.74 7.55 28.77
CA SER A 186 -15.55 8.12 29.42
C SER A 186 -14.34 7.19 29.43
N MET A 187 -14.46 5.99 28.83
CA MET A 187 -13.40 4.98 28.85
C MET A 187 -12.77 4.84 27.46
N PRO A 188 -11.43 4.90 27.35
CA PRO A 188 -10.74 4.60 26.10
C PRO A 188 -10.85 3.09 25.82
N LEU A 189 -11.75 2.70 24.91
CA LEU A 189 -11.89 1.30 24.49
C LEU A 189 -11.02 1.01 23.27
N VAL A 190 -10.32 -0.11 23.28
CA VAL A 190 -9.37 -0.50 22.23
C VAL A 190 -9.95 -1.63 21.38
N PRO A 191 -10.20 -1.42 20.08
CA PRO A 191 -10.80 -2.42 19.22
C PRO A 191 -9.88 -3.63 18.95
N ALA A 192 -10.44 -4.83 18.88
CA ALA A 192 -9.78 -5.98 18.23
C ALA A 192 -9.55 -5.70 16.72
N ALA A 193 -8.67 -6.45 16.07
CA ALA A 193 -8.19 -6.12 14.72
C ALA A 193 -9.30 -6.10 13.65
N ASP A 194 -10.30 -6.98 13.77
CA ASP A 194 -11.46 -7.08 12.87
C ASP A 194 -12.44 -5.92 13.06
N ILE A 195 -12.67 -5.55 14.32
CA ILE A 195 -13.45 -4.37 14.70
C ILE A 195 -12.76 -3.11 14.20
N ALA A 196 -11.44 -2.98 14.41
CA ALA A 196 -10.65 -1.83 13.97
C ALA A 196 -10.72 -1.66 12.44
N LEU A 197 -10.61 -2.75 11.68
CA LEU A 197 -10.70 -2.71 10.22
C LEU A 197 -12.04 -2.13 9.76
N LEU A 198 -13.14 -2.64 10.31
CA LEU A 198 -14.47 -2.14 9.97
C LEU A 198 -14.68 -0.71 10.43
N TRP A 199 -14.17 -0.34 11.60
CA TRP A 199 -14.33 1.02 12.13
C TRP A 199 -13.59 2.04 11.26
N HIS A 200 -12.31 1.82 10.94
CA HIS A 200 -11.53 2.68 10.05
C HIS A 200 -12.09 2.71 8.61
N THR A 201 -12.65 1.59 8.14
CA THR A 201 -13.37 1.54 6.85
C THR A 201 -14.70 2.29 6.92
N HIS A 202 -15.35 2.37 8.08
CA HIS A 202 -16.60 3.11 8.21
C HIS A 202 -16.31 4.62 8.27
N MET A 203 -15.32 5.04 9.05
CA MET A 203 -14.92 6.46 9.16
C MET A 203 -14.49 7.05 7.82
N GLY A 204 -13.77 6.29 7.00
CA GLY A 204 -13.43 6.74 5.64
C GLY A 204 -14.65 6.90 4.72
N LEU A 205 -15.82 6.32 5.02
CA LEU A 205 -17.05 6.59 4.27
C LEU A 205 -17.77 7.87 4.74
N SER A 206 -17.30 8.49 5.82
CA SER A 206 -17.72 9.77 6.40
C SER A 206 -19.24 9.93 6.58
N ASP A 207 -20.02 10.22 5.54
CA ASP A 207 -21.50 10.30 5.55
C ASP A 207 -22.15 9.16 6.33
N SER A 208 -21.78 7.93 5.96
CA SER A 208 -22.37 6.70 6.51
C SER A 208 -22.03 6.54 7.99
N TYR A 209 -20.82 6.94 8.37
CA TYR A 209 -20.35 6.91 9.75
C TYR A 209 -21.02 7.99 10.59
N GLU A 210 -21.09 9.23 10.11
CA GLU A 210 -21.74 10.34 10.78
C GLU A 210 -23.23 10.05 11.02
N ALA A 211 -23.93 9.49 10.02
CA ALA A 211 -25.32 9.09 10.14
C ALA A 211 -25.53 8.01 11.22
N LEU A 212 -24.64 7.01 11.27
CA LEU A 212 -24.69 5.98 12.31
C LEU A 212 -24.43 6.59 13.70
N CYS A 213 -23.38 7.39 13.83
CA CYS A 213 -23.00 7.98 15.11
C CYS A 213 -24.04 8.99 15.60
N THR A 214 -24.66 9.76 14.71
CA THR A 214 -25.81 10.63 15.06
C THR A 214 -26.96 9.80 15.64
N THR A 215 -27.23 8.63 15.05
CA THR A 215 -28.30 7.73 15.52
C THR A 215 -27.97 7.10 16.87
N MET A 216 -26.71 6.71 17.09
CA MET A 216 -26.29 5.98 18.30
C MET A 216 -25.97 6.88 19.49
N TYR A 217 -25.34 8.03 19.24
CA TYR A 217 -24.78 8.89 20.29
C TYR A 217 -25.44 10.27 20.36
N GLY A 218 -26.26 10.62 19.35
CA GLY A 218 -26.84 11.95 19.24
C GLY A 218 -25.81 13.03 18.86
N ARG A 219 -26.27 14.28 18.92
CA ARG A 219 -25.44 15.47 18.72
C ARG A 219 -25.27 16.21 20.04
N ASP A 220 -24.15 16.91 20.14
CA ASP A 220 -23.93 17.90 21.16
C ASP A 220 -24.78 19.15 20.84
N GLU A 221 -25.51 19.65 21.83
CA GLU A 221 -26.48 20.74 21.63
C GLU A 221 -25.79 22.10 21.42
N ALA A 222 -24.60 22.30 22.01
CA ALA A 222 -23.86 23.56 21.94
C ALA A 222 -23.11 23.72 20.62
N THR A 223 -22.51 22.64 20.13
CA THR A 223 -21.68 22.63 18.92
C THR A 223 -22.41 22.11 17.68
N GLY A 224 -23.54 21.41 17.85
CA GLY A 224 -24.26 20.73 16.78
C GLY A 224 -23.51 19.52 16.19
N GLN A 225 -22.33 19.20 16.72
CA GLN A 225 -21.48 18.11 16.25
C GLN A 225 -21.92 16.76 16.83
N VAL A 226 -21.58 15.65 16.17
CA VAL A 226 -21.85 14.31 16.71
C VAL A 226 -21.05 14.10 18.00
N ARG A 227 -21.65 13.51 19.04
CA ARG A 227 -20.97 13.40 20.35
C ARG A 227 -19.73 12.50 20.32
N PHE A 228 -19.77 11.45 19.50
CA PHE A 228 -18.65 10.53 19.33
C PHE A 228 -17.94 10.80 18.01
N GLN A 229 -16.67 11.19 18.09
CA GLN A 229 -15.96 11.77 16.95
C GLN A 229 -14.90 10.87 16.34
N GLY A 230 -14.35 9.86 17.03
CA GLY A 230 -13.28 9.08 16.41
C GLY A 230 -12.58 8.08 17.33
N PRO A 231 -11.46 7.50 16.85
CA PRO A 231 -10.73 6.45 17.54
C PRO A 231 -9.61 7.03 18.40
N ASP A 232 -9.89 7.31 19.66
CA ASP A 232 -8.89 7.85 20.60
C ASP A 232 -7.81 6.82 20.96
N TYR A 233 -8.07 5.53 20.69
CA TYR A 233 -7.17 4.42 21.04
C TYR A 233 -5.80 4.47 20.34
N LEU A 234 -5.69 5.17 19.21
CA LEU A 234 -4.43 5.31 18.48
C LEU A 234 -3.46 6.31 19.14
N ASP A 235 -3.96 7.16 20.03
CA ASP A 235 -3.15 8.16 20.77
C ASP A 235 -2.65 7.65 22.12
N LEU A 236 -3.06 6.45 22.52
CA LEU A 236 -2.59 5.83 23.76
C LEU A 236 -1.11 5.46 23.65
N ASP A 237 -0.35 5.75 24.70
CA ASP A 237 0.98 5.16 24.87
C ASP A 237 0.87 3.63 25.03
N PRO A 238 1.98 2.87 24.84
CA PRO A 238 1.92 1.42 24.88
C PRO A 238 1.32 0.82 26.16
N ALA A 239 1.61 1.40 27.33
CA ALA A 239 1.09 0.87 28.60
C ALA A 239 -0.40 1.16 28.76
N SER A 240 -0.83 2.39 28.43
CA SER A 240 -2.26 2.75 28.41
C SER A 240 -3.04 1.93 27.38
N TYR A 241 -2.46 1.67 26.20
CA TYR A 241 -3.07 0.83 25.17
C TYR A 241 -3.33 -0.59 25.70
N GLU A 242 -2.35 -1.21 26.36
CA GLU A 242 -2.47 -2.56 26.92
C GLU A 242 -3.54 -2.61 28.02
N ALA A 243 -3.49 -1.70 28.99
CA ALA A 243 -4.48 -1.63 30.06
C ALA A 243 -5.91 -1.41 29.54
N SER A 244 -6.08 -0.50 28.57
CA SER A 244 -7.36 -0.24 27.93
C SER A 244 -7.87 -1.43 27.10
N TYR A 245 -6.98 -2.19 26.47
CA TYR A 245 -7.34 -3.41 25.72
C TYR A 245 -7.80 -4.54 26.66
N GLU A 246 -7.14 -4.73 27.79
CA GLU A 246 -7.57 -5.67 28.83
C GLU A 246 -8.95 -5.30 29.39
N GLU A 247 -9.16 -4.02 29.68
CA GLU A 247 -10.44 -3.56 30.21
C GLU A 247 -11.56 -3.66 29.17
N THR A 248 -11.27 -3.36 27.90
CA THR A 248 -12.21 -3.58 26.79
C THR A 248 -12.60 -5.06 26.68
N THR A 249 -11.62 -5.96 26.80
CA THR A 249 -11.82 -7.41 26.78
C THR A 249 -12.78 -7.83 27.89
N ARG A 250 -12.49 -7.41 29.12
CA ARG A 250 -13.31 -7.72 30.30
C ARG A 250 -14.75 -7.22 30.17
N LEU A 251 -14.94 -5.98 29.70
CA LEU A 251 -16.25 -5.38 29.51
C LEU A 251 -17.06 -6.07 28.41
N TYR A 252 -16.41 -6.40 27.29
CA TYR A 252 -17.05 -7.07 26.17
C TYR A 252 -17.53 -8.47 26.58
N GLU A 253 -16.65 -9.27 27.21
CA GLU A 253 -16.97 -10.63 27.66
C GLU A 253 -18.08 -10.64 28.71
N LYS A 254 -18.03 -9.68 29.66
CA LYS A 254 -19.11 -9.50 30.65
C LYS A 254 -20.45 -9.16 29.98
N THR A 255 -20.45 -8.30 28.97
CA THR A 255 -21.67 -7.80 28.32
C THR A 255 -22.29 -8.83 27.37
N TYR A 256 -21.47 -9.56 26.61
CA TYR A 256 -21.93 -10.38 25.50
C TYR A 256 -21.75 -11.89 25.69
N GLY A 257 -21.03 -12.33 26.73
CA GLY A 257 -20.84 -13.76 27.04
C GLY A 257 -20.02 -14.53 26.00
N GLU A 258 -19.25 -13.84 25.15
CA GLU A 258 -18.37 -14.42 24.14
C GLU A 258 -16.96 -13.80 24.21
N PRO A 259 -15.89 -14.53 23.83
CA PRO A 259 -14.51 -14.03 23.90
C PRO A 259 -14.31 -12.76 23.05
N TYR A 260 -13.62 -11.76 23.61
CA TYR A 260 -13.38 -10.52 22.87
C TYR A 260 -12.42 -10.72 21.70
N ALA A 261 -11.35 -11.48 21.90
CA ALA A 261 -10.35 -11.74 20.88
C ALA A 261 -9.96 -13.22 20.83
N GLY A 262 -9.43 -13.64 19.68
CA GLY A 262 -8.88 -14.98 19.45
C GLY A 262 -7.81 -14.94 18.37
N PRO A 263 -7.28 -16.11 17.93
CA PRO A 263 -6.16 -16.17 16.98
C PRO A 263 -6.37 -15.32 15.71
N ASN A 264 -7.60 -15.27 15.20
CA ASN A 264 -7.95 -14.55 13.97
C ASN A 264 -8.27 -13.06 14.19
N THR A 265 -8.64 -12.65 15.42
CA THR A 265 -9.16 -11.29 15.69
C THR A 265 -8.23 -10.47 16.57
N ALA A 266 -7.29 -11.10 17.29
CA ALA A 266 -6.26 -10.40 18.06
C ALA A 266 -5.37 -9.57 17.13
N PRO A 267 -4.95 -8.35 17.54
CA PRO A 267 -3.98 -7.56 16.80
C PRO A 267 -2.62 -8.25 16.76
N VAL A 268 -1.93 -8.12 15.62
CA VAL A 268 -0.53 -8.54 15.50
C VAL A 268 0.34 -7.53 16.25
N ARG A 269 1.27 -8.01 17.08
CA ARG A 269 2.17 -7.14 17.85
C ARG A 269 3.00 -6.25 16.93
N ARG A 270 3.31 -5.03 17.39
CA ARG A 270 4.08 -4.07 16.58
C ARG A 270 5.49 -4.56 16.24
N SER A 271 6.08 -5.40 17.10
CA SER A 271 7.40 -5.97 16.92
C SER A 271 7.44 -7.22 16.05
N THR A 272 6.29 -7.81 15.70
CA THR A 272 6.22 -9.00 14.84
C THR A 272 6.30 -8.54 13.38
N PRO A 273 7.42 -8.77 12.68
CA PRO A 273 7.52 -8.40 11.29
C PRO A 273 6.67 -9.36 10.44
N TYR A 274 6.32 -8.92 9.25
CA TYR A 274 5.68 -9.76 8.26
C TYR A 274 6.66 -10.83 7.75
N PRO A 275 6.25 -12.08 7.40
CA PRO A 275 7.18 -13.15 7.05
C PRO A 275 8.17 -12.80 5.94
N LEU A 276 7.77 -11.97 4.97
CA LEU A 276 8.66 -11.51 3.90
C LEU A 276 9.59 -10.35 4.29
N ALA A 277 9.30 -9.68 5.40
CA ALA A 277 10.11 -8.61 5.99
C ALA A 277 11.06 -9.10 7.09
N GLU A 278 10.98 -10.39 7.47
CA GLU A 278 11.91 -11.01 8.41
C GLU A 278 13.36 -10.97 7.90
N PRO A 279 14.38 -10.84 8.78
CA PRO A 279 15.79 -10.88 8.38
C PRO A 279 16.18 -12.13 7.57
N GLY A 280 15.51 -13.27 7.83
CA GLY A 280 15.74 -14.54 7.13
C GLY A 280 15.02 -14.70 5.79
N SER A 281 14.22 -13.71 5.36
CA SER A 281 13.48 -13.79 4.10
C SER A 281 14.44 -13.73 2.88
N PRO A 282 14.15 -14.49 1.81
CA PRO A 282 15.00 -14.55 0.61
C PRO A 282 15.10 -13.22 -0.15
N ILE A 283 14.24 -12.24 0.15
CA ILE A 283 14.19 -10.94 -0.53
C ILE A 283 14.67 -9.77 0.35
N THR A 284 15.04 -10.03 1.61
CA THR A 284 15.37 -8.97 2.59
C THR A 284 16.46 -8.02 2.10
N PHE A 285 17.43 -8.52 1.31
CA PHE A 285 18.51 -7.71 0.74
C PHE A 285 18.01 -6.51 -0.09
N ALA A 286 16.80 -6.61 -0.68
CA ALA A 286 16.24 -5.59 -1.56
C ALA A 286 15.25 -4.66 -0.85
N LEU A 287 14.77 -4.99 0.36
CA LEU A 287 13.71 -4.23 1.03
C LEU A 287 14.10 -2.78 1.32
N ARG A 288 15.40 -2.53 1.53
CA ARG A 288 15.90 -1.15 1.71
C ARG A 288 15.64 -0.24 0.52
N VAL A 289 15.26 -0.77 -0.66
CA VAL A 289 14.91 0.04 -1.83
C VAL A 289 13.81 1.06 -1.54
N TYR A 290 12.93 0.76 -0.58
CA TYR A 290 11.87 1.66 -0.18
C TYR A 290 12.34 2.84 0.66
N ASP A 291 13.53 2.77 1.26
CA ASP A 291 14.11 3.81 2.11
C ASP A 291 15.28 4.52 1.41
N VAL A 292 15.86 3.91 0.37
CA VAL A 292 16.90 4.52 -0.47
C VAL A 292 16.34 5.74 -1.20
N ASN A 293 17.03 6.87 -1.01
CA ASN A 293 16.87 8.07 -1.82
C ASN A 293 18.19 8.31 -2.59
N PRO A 294 18.27 7.92 -3.88
CA PRO A 294 19.47 8.10 -4.71
C PRO A 294 19.95 9.54 -4.82
N ASP A 295 19.06 10.52 -4.69
CA ASP A 295 19.33 11.94 -4.89
C ASP A 295 19.39 12.70 -3.55
N ARG A 296 19.53 11.97 -2.43
CA ARG A 296 19.35 12.52 -1.08
C ARG A 296 20.24 13.71 -0.80
N GLU A 297 21.51 13.64 -1.18
CA GLU A 297 22.49 14.69 -0.94
C GLU A 297 22.05 16.01 -1.59
N ALA A 298 21.67 15.95 -2.88
CA ALA A 298 21.19 17.12 -3.63
C ALA A 298 19.83 17.65 -3.10
N GLN A 299 19.03 16.79 -2.48
CA GLN A 299 17.71 17.12 -1.96
C GLN A 299 17.71 17.58 -0.50
N GLN A 300 18.82 17.46 0.22
CA GLN A 300 18.84 17.59 1.69
C GLN A 300 18.49 19.01 2.16
N ASP A 301 18.92 20.05 1.44
CA ASP A 301 18.63 21.43 1.80
C ASP A 301 17.13 21.73 1.66
N ALA A 302 16.51 21.35 0.53
CA ALA A 302 15.06 21.51 0.33
C ALA A 302 14.24 20.72 1.37
N ILE A 303 14.70 19.53 1.76
CA ILE A 303 14.08 18.73 2.83
C ILE A 303 14.14 19.48 4.17
N ASN A 304 15.27 20.11 4.50
CA ASN A 304 15.45 20.87 5.74
C ASN A 304 14.59 22.13 5.76
N VAL A 305 14.51 22.85 4.64
CA VAL A 305 13.65 24.03 4.50
C VAL A 305 12.19 23.66 4.67
N ALA A 306 11.72 22.58 4.02
CA ALA A 306 10.36 22.07 4.17
C ALA A 306 10.03 21.69 5.63
N ALA A 307 10.96 21.03 6.33
CA ALA A 307 10.80 20.65 7.73
C ALA A 307 10.64 21.89 8.62
N ALA A 308 11.53 22.87 8.46
CA ALA A 308 11.51 24.12 9.22
C ALA A 308 10.23 24.92 8.96
N ALA A 309 9.81 25.03 7.69
CA ALA A 309 8.60 25.77 7.32
C ALA A 309 7.33 25.15 7.91
N MET A 310 7.29 23.83 8.11
CA MET A 310 6.16 23.13 8.74
C MET A 310 6.25 23.01 10.26
N GLY A 311 7.40 23.36 10.86
CA GLY A 311 7.64 23.13 12.29
C GLY A 311 7.57 21.64 12.67
N LEU A 312 7.99 20.75 11.76
CA LEU A 312 7.96 19.30 11.95
C LEU A 312 9.38 18.73 11.94
N GLU A 313 9.64 17.77 12.82
CA GLU A 313 10.87 17.00 12.76
C GLU A 313 10.75 15.91 11.69
N PHE A 314 11.63 15.98 10.69
CA PHE A 314 11.69 14.95 9.65
C PHE A 314 12.66 13.83 10.03
N PRO A 315 12.45 12.62 9.49
CA PRO A 315 13.34 11.49 9.75
C PRO A 315 14.77 11.79 9.30
N LYS A 316 15.73 11.41 10.16
CA LYS A 316 17.16 11.51 9.85
C LYS A 316 17.51 10.62 8.65
N PRO A 317 18.56 10.95 7.88
CA PRO A 317 19.05 10.08 6.82
C PRO A 317 19.31 8.65 7.32
N GLY A 318 18.81 7.65 6.59
CA GLY A 318 18.95 6.24 6.94
C GLY A 318 18.02 5.74 8.05
N ALA A 319 17.13 6.58 8.58
CA ALA A 319 16.10 6.13 9.52
C ALA A 319 15.16 5.14 8.82
N GLU A 320 14.88 4.02 9.49
CA GLU A 320 13.91 3.05 9.01
C GLU A 320 12.50 3.64 9.05
N THR A 321 11.75 3.44 7.96
CA THR A 321 10.34 3.80 7.92
C THR A 321 9.52 2.69 8.57
N PRO A 322 8.59 3.00 9.48
CA PRO A 322 7.65 2.00 9.97
C PRO A 322 6.83 1.44 8.81
N ARG A 323 6.88 0.12 8.62
CA ARG A 323 6.13 -0.58 7.57
C ARG A 323 5.36 -1.77 8.11
N ALA A 324 4.20 -2.02 7.51
CA ALA A 324 3.31 -3.11 7.89
C ALA A 324 3.74 -4.46 7.30
N GLY A 325 4.35 -4.47 6.11
CA GLY A 325 4.80 -5.68 5.40
C GLY A 325 4.26 -5.83 3.97
N ALA A 326 3.31 -4.99 3.56
CA ALA A 326 2.79 -4.98 2.20
C ALA A 326 3.85 -4.60 1.16
N HIS A 327 4.80 -3.72 1.50
CA HIS A 327 5.98 -3.43 0.67
C HIS A 327 6.77 -4.70 0.34
N ALA A 328 7.01 -5.57 1.32
CA ALA A 328 7.74 -6.81 1.12
C ALA A 328 6.95 -7.80 0.24
N LEU A 329 5.64 -7.89 0.46
CA LEU A 329 4.73 -8.68 -0.38
C LEU A 329 4.69 -8.15 -1.83
N TYR A 330 4.62 -6.84 -2.01
CA TYR A 330 4.60 -6.20 -3.32
C TYR A 330 5.90 -6.41 -4.07
N LEU A 331 7.05 -6.15 -3.42
CA LEU A 331 8.37 -6.32 -4.02
C LEU A 331 8.60 -7.78 -4.44
N SER A 332 8.16 -8.72 -3.61
CA SER A 332 8.20 -10.15 -3.91
C SER A 332 7.37 -10.50 -5.14
N TRP A 333 6.14 -10.00 -5.21
CA TRP A 333 5.26 -10.19 -6.36
C TRP A 333 5.86 -9.60 -7.65
N LEU A 334 6.39 -8.37 -7.58
CA LEU A 334 6.99 -7.66 -8.71
C LEU A 334 8.23 -8.40 -9.24
N ALA A 335 9.13 -8.78 -8.33
CA ALA A 335 10.33 -9.55 -8.66
C ALA A 335 9.98 -10.91 -9.28
N ALA A 336 9.02 -11.64 -8.70
CA ALA A 336 8.60 -12.95 -9.19
C ALA A 336 7.91 -12.85 -10.57
N GLN A 337 7.06 -11.85 -10.78
CA GLN A 337 6.43 -11.58 -12.07
C GLN A 337 7.48 -11.32 -13.16
N ARG A 338 8.51 -10.52 -12.83
CA ARG A 338 9.60 -10.23 -13.77
C ARG A 338 10.46 -11.48 -14.03
N ALA A 339 10.79 -12.22 -12.98
CA ALA A 339 11.58 -13.45 -13.07
C ALA A 339 10.89 -14.49 -13.95
N GLU A 340 9.60 -14.73 -13.76
CA GLU A 340 8.82 -15.72 -14.52
C GLU A 340 8.85 -15.42 -16.03
N ARG A 341 8.62 -14.17 -16.44
CA ARG A 341 8.65 -13.77 -17.85
C ARG A 341 10.00 -14.00 -18.51
N VAL A 342 11.07 -13.61 -17.83
CA VAL A 342 12.44 -13.76 -18.33
C VAL A 342 12.80 -15.24 -18.42
N TYR A 343 12.47 -15.99 -17.37
CA TYR A 343 12.71 -17.43 -17.32
C TYR A 343 11.97 -18.15 -18.44
N ASP A 344 10.67 -17.93 -18.61
CA ASP A 344 9.86 -18.57 -19.66
C ASP A 344 10.37 -18.22 -21.07
N THR A 345 10.82 -16.98 -21.28
CA THR A 345 11.40 -16.55 -22.57
C THR A 345 12.72 -17.26 -22.86
N LEU A 346 13.59 -17.39 -21.85
CA LEU A 346 14.89 -18.05 -21.99
C LEU A 346 14.77 -19.58 -22.11
N THR A 347 13.66 -20.15 -21.64
CA THR A 347 13.48 -21.61 -21.52
C THR A 347 12.45 -22.20 -22.48
N CYS A 348 11.94 -21.43 -23.45
CA CYS A 348 10.85 -21.87 -24.33
C CYS A 348 9.65 -22.39 -23.52
N GLY A 349 9.19 -21.61 -22.54
CA GLY A 349 8.10 -21.99 -21.65
C GLY A 349 8.46 -23.18 -20.75
N ARG A 350 9.64 -23.14 -20.14
CA ARG A 350 10.16 -24.15 -19.20
C ARG A 350 10.55 -25.50 -19.84
N CYS A 351 10.64 -25.58 -21.17
CA CYS A 351 10.98 -26.80 -21.90
C CYS A 351 12.49 -27.04 -22.00
N CYS A 352 13.28 -25.98 -22.25
CA CYS A 352 14.71 -26.08 -22.55
C CYS A 352 15.53 -25.25 -21.57
N TRP A 353 16.79 -25.62 -21.32
CA TRP A 353 17.80 -24.78 -20.65
C TRP A 353 17.39 -24.21 -19.28
N THR A 354 16.49 -24.91 -18.59
CA THR A 354 15.88 -24.51 -17.30
C THR A 354 16.90 -24.32 -16.19
N TRP A 355 18.03 -25.02 -16.26
CA TRP A 355 19.05 -25.03 -15.20
C TRP A 355 20.44 -24.56 -15.65
N THR A 356 20.53 -23.81 -16.75
CA THR A 356 21.83 -23.23 -17.13
C THR A 356 22.18 -22.03 -16.25
N SER A 357 23.45 -21.86 -15.93
CA SER A 357 23.95 -20.70 -15.18
C SER A 357 23.59 -19.36 -15.84
N GLY A 358 23.55 -19.33 -17.18
CA GLY A 358 23.12 -18.18 -17.97
C GLY A 358 21.66 -17.81 -17.74
N THR A 359 20.75 -18.79 -17.75
CA THR A 359 19.32 -18.59 -17.45
C THR A 359 19.17 -18.04 -16.03
N GLN A 360 19.77 -18.70 -15.04
CA GLN A 360 19.65 -18.32 -13.63
C GLN A 360 20.15 -16.90 -13.38
N LYS A 361 21.35 -16.55 -13.88
CA LYS A 361 21.96 -15.23 -13.70
C LYS A 361 21.11 -14.13 -14.34
N LYS A 362 20.57 -14.36 -15.54
CA LYS A 362 19.70 -13.39 -16.22
C LYS A 362 18.36 -13.22 -15.49
N THR A 363 17.73 -14.32 -15.08
CA THR A 363 16.47 -14.28 -14.32
C THR A 363 16.64 -13.48 -13.01
N LEU A 364 17.67 -13.78 -12.21
CA LEU A 364 17.95 -13.06 -10.97
C LEU A 364 18.34 -11.59 -11.24
N GLY A 365 19.14 -11.33 -12.27
CA GLY A 365 19.53 -9.96 -12.65
C GLY A 365 18.35 -9.08 -13.02
N HIS A 366 17.36 -9.61 -13.74
CA HIS A 366 16.15 -8.86 -14.09
C HIS A 366 15.21 -8.67 -12.90
N ALA A 367 15.08 -9.67 -12.03
CA ALA A 367 14.34 -9.54 -10.77
C ALA A 367 14.97 -8.45 -9.90
N ALA A 368 16.29 -8.45 -9.75
CA ALA A 368 17.04 -7.42 -9.04
C ALA A 368 16.87 -6.03 -9.67
N GLY A 369 16.90 -5.95 -11.00
CA GLY A 369 16.70 -4.72 -11.76
C GLY A 369 15.35 -4.03 -11.53
N VAL A 370 14.26 -4.80 -11.59
CA VAL A 370 12.91 -4.25 -11.35
C VAL A 370 12.71 -3.85 -9.89
N MET A 371 13.35 -4.57 -8.95
CA MET A 371 13.36 -4.15 -7.56
C MET A 371 14.08 -2.81 -7.41
N ALA A 372 15.27 -2.65 -7.99
CA ALA A 372 16.05 -1.40 -7.92
C ALA A 372 15.32 -0.19 -8.53
N SER A 373 14.48 -0.38 -9.56
CA SER A 373 13.75 0.73 -10.18
C SER A 373 12.67 1.36 -9.30
N MET A 374 12.22 0.66 -8.23
CA MET A 374 11.29 1.21 -7.24
C MET A 374 11.82 2.48 -6.55
N ALA A 375 13.15 2.59 -6.35
CA ALA A 375 13.77 3.78 -5.77
C ALA A 375 13.55 5.04 -6.64
N TYR A 376 13.20 4.87 -7.91
CA TYR A 376 12.93 5.95 -8.87
C TYR A 376 11.44 6.08 -9.18
N PHE A 377 10.55 5.58 -8.32
CA PHE A 377 9.11 5.56 -8.56
C PHE A 377 8.67 4.84 -9.84
N VAL A 378 9.51 3.95 -10.39
CA VAL A 378 9.09 3.09 -11.51
C VAL A 378 8.43 1.85 -10.94
N ASP A 379 7.31 1.43 -11.53
CA ASP A 379 6.55 0.26 -11.07
C ASP A 379 5.97 0.39 -9.66
N VAL A 380 5.58 1.59 -9.23
CA VAL A 380 4.89 1.75 -7.95
C VAL A 380 3.41 1.36 -8.11
N PRO A 381 2.75 0.70 -7.14
CA PRO A 381 1.34 0.36 -7.25
C PRO A 381 0.45 1.58 -6.93
N SER A 382 0.53 2.63 -7.75
CA SER A 382 -0.06 3.95 -7.46
C SER A 382 -1.50 4.14 -7.98
N MET A 383 -2.16 3.08 -8.42
CA MET A 383 -3.56 3.13 -8.88
C MET A 383 -4.33 1.91 -8.41
N ASP A 384 -5.59 2.09 -8.01
CA ASP A 384 -6.41 1.04 -7.42
C ASP A 384 -6.68 -0.15 -8.38
N SER A 385 -6.56 0.09 -9.68
CA SER A 385 -6.65 -0.93 -10.75
C SER A 385 -5.32 -1.63 -11.05
N HIS A 386 -4.22 -1.29 -10.36
CA HIS A 386 -2.94 -1.97 -10.53
C HIS A 386 -3.13 -3.49 -10.30
N PRO A 387 -2.58 -4.39 -11.16
CA PRO A 387 -2.86 -5.83 -11.11
C PRO A 387 -2.66 -6.47 -9.73
N TYR A 388 -1.56 -6.12 -9.05
CA TYR A 388 -1.32 -6.55 -7.67
C TYR A 388 -2.44 -6.12 -6.70
N LEU A 389 -2.86 -4.85 -6.75
CA LEU A 389 -3.90 -4.32 -5.86
C LEU A 389 -5.27 -4.89 -6.20
N ALA A 390 -5.60 -5.00 -7.49
CA ALA A 390 -6.84 -5.64 -7.94
C ALA A 390 -6.95 -7.09 -7.46
N ALA A 391 -5.82 -7.80 -7.30
CA ALA A 391 -5.76 -9.16 -6.78
C ALA A 391 -6.02 -9.25 -5.26
N ILE A 392 -5.90 -8.15 -4.51
CA ILE A 392 -6.34 -8.05 -3.11
C ILE A 392 -7.84 -7.86 -3.13
N THR A 393 -8.60 -8.96 -3.05
CA THR A 393 -10.06 -8.90 -3.22
C THR A 393 -10.76 -9.82 -2.24
N ARG A 394 -12.00 -9.46 -1.92
CA ARG A 394 -12.86 -10.29 -1.07
C ARG A 394 -13.15 -11.61 -1.78
N ARG A 395 -13.05 -12.72 -1.05
CA ARG A 395 -13.36 -14.07 -1.57
C ARG A 395 -13.80 -15.00 -0.46
N ARG A 396 -14.29 -16.19 -0.81
CA ARG A 396 -14.69 -17.22 0.15
C ARG A 396 -13.57 -18.26 0.30
N GLY A 397 -13.53 -18.92 1.45
CA GLY A 397 -12.62 -20.05 1.69
C GLY A 397 -11.24 -19.63 2.19
N LEU A 398 -11.04 -18.36 2.56
CA LEU A 398 -9.85 -17.90 3.28
C LEU A 398 -9.98 -18.11 4.78
N TRP A 399 -11.18 -18.45 5.26
CA TRP A 399 -11.48 -18.71 6.65
C TRP A 399 -12.58 -19.77 6.76
N GLN A 400 -12.51 -20.61 7.80
CA GLN A 400 -13.55 -21.56 8.15
C GLN A 400 -14.03 -21.32 9.59
N PRO A 401 -15.36 -21.21 9.82
CA PRO A 401 -15.91 -21.11 11.17
C PRO A 401 -15.60 -22.38 11.97
N GLY A 402 -15.02 -22.22 13.16
CA GLY A 402 -14.73 -23.35 14.04
C GLY A 402 -13.51 -24.18 13.66
N GLY A 403 -12.61 -23.67 12.80
CA GLY A 403 -11.29 -24.28 12.59
C GLY A 403 -10.56 -24.40 13.92
N LEU A 404 -10.58 -25.60 14.48
CA LEU A 404 -9.77 -26.01 15.62
C LEU A 404 -8.29 -25.67 15.32
N PRO A 405 -7.46 -25.42 16.36
CA PRO A 405 -6.01 -25.50 16.18
C PRO A 405 -5.68 -26.85 15.55
N LEU A 406 -4.64 -26.87 14.71
CA LEU A 406 -4.15 -28.08 14.04
C LEU A 406 -4.23 -29.29 15.00
N PRO A 407 -4.80 -30.44 14.57
CA PRO A 407 -4.76 -31.64 15.40
C PRO A 407 -3.28 -31.92 15.72
N ASP A 408 -2.97 -32.05 17.00
CA ASP A 408 -1.64 -32.15 17.64
C ASP A 408 -1.09 -30.88 18.31
N VAL A 409 -1.84 -29.79 18.41
CA VAL A 409 -1.48 -28.66 19.29
C VAL A 409 -2.51 -28.52 20.41
N GLU A 410 -2.15 -28.99 21.60
CA GLU A 410 -2.92 -28.75 22.83
C GLU A 410 -3.25 -27.25 22.96
N PRO A 411 -4.51 -26.87 23.27
CA PRO A 411 -4.83 -25.48 23.53
C PRO A 411 -4.07 -25.03 24.80
N PRO A 412 -3.20 -24.02 24.71
CA PRO A 412 -2.36 -23.62 25.83
C PRO A 412 -3.22 -23.03 26.96
N PRO A 413 -2.83 -23.23 28.24
CA PRO A 413 -3.57 -22.71 29.38
C PRO A 413 -3.64 -21.16 29.35
N PRO A 414 -4.70 -20.55 29.93
CA PRO A 414 -4.81 -19.10 29.99
C PRO A 414 -3.67 -18.54 30.86
N PRO A 415 -2.87 -17.59 30.35
CA PRO A 415 -1.73 -17.06 31.08
C PRO A 415 -2.20 -16.10 32.16
N ARG A 416 -1.64 -16.27 33.36
CA ARG A 416 -1.43 -15.16 34.29
C ARG A 416 -0.23 -14.34 33.77
N LEU A 417 -0.32 -13.02 33.87
CA LEU A 417 0.63 -12.03 33.36
C LEU A 417 2.10 -12.52 33.32
N GLY A 418 2.70 -12.49 32.13
CA GLY A 418 4.15 -12.68 31.94
C GLY A 418 4.57 -13.28 30.61
N ALA A 419 3.90 -14.33 30.13
CA ALA A 419 4.15 -14.91 28.80
C ALA A 419 2.98 -15.82 28.40
N GLY A 420 2.01 -15.24 27.70
CA GLY A 420 0.90 -15.96 27.08
C GLY A 420 1.19 -16.51 25.70
N PRO A 421 0.36 -17.44 25.18
CA PRO A 421 0.39 -17.82 23.77
C PRO A 421 0.25 -16.57 22.90
N VAL A 422 1.11 -16.46 21.88
CA VAL A 422 1.12 -15.31 20.96
C VAL A 422 -0.07 -15.43 20.01
N TRP A 423 -1.23 -14.94 20.43
CA TRP A 423 -2.36 -14.71 19.53
C TRP A 423 -2.04 -13.56 18.58
N GLY A 424 -2.46 -13.66 17.32
CA GLY A 424 -2.14 -12.63 16.31
C GLY A 424 -0.73 -12.77 15.72
N ALA A 425 -0.42 -13.94 15.16
CA ALA A 425 0.81 -14.18 14.40
C ALA A 425 0.53 -14.26 12.90
N PHE A 426 1.58 -14.12 12.09
CA PHE A 426 1.55 -14.45 10.68
C PHE A 426 1.85 -15.93 10.46
N SER A 427 1.22 -16.51 9.45
CA SER A 427 1.60 -17.82 8.90
C SER A 427 2.61 -17.64 7.77
N PRO A 428 3.61 -18.55 7.61
CA PRO A 428 4.43 -18.61 6.40
C PRO A 428 3.61 -18.77 5.10
N LEU A 429 2.37 -19.25 5.20
CA LEU A 429 1.44 -19.35 4.07
C LEU A 429 0.77 -18.02 3.71
N ASP A 430 0.71 -17.06 4.64
CA ASP A 430 -0.02 -15.81 4.45
C ASP A 430 0.39 -15.08 3.15
N PRO A 431 1.69 -14.91 2.83
CA PRO A 431 2.10 -14.28 1.59
C PRO A 431 1.58 -14.98 0.33
N GLU A 432 1.61 -16.32 0.30
CA GLU A 432 1.25 -17.11 -0.87
C GLU A 432 -0.25 -17.01 -1.21
N ILE A 433 -1.09 -16.87 -0.18
CA ILE A 433 -2.54 -16.79 -0.34
C ILE A 433 -3.10 -15.36 -0.19
N ALA A 434 -2.28 -14.34 0.05
CA ALA A 434 -2.73 -12.96 0.26
C ALA A 434 -3.43 -12.34 -0.97
N ILE A 435 -3.05 -12.74 -2.18
CA ILE A 435 -3.59 -12.22 -3.45
C ILE A 435 -4.32 -13.31 -4.24
N TYR A 436 -5.22 -12.93 -5.16
CA TYR A 436 -6.11 -13.85 -5.88
C TYR A 436 -5.81 -13.93 -7.40
N GLY A 437 -6.37 -14.96 -8.03
CA GLY A 437 -6.44 -15.09 -9.49
C GLY A 437 -5.08 -15.34 -10.13
N GLY A 438 -4.93 -14.98 -11.41
CA GLY A 438 -3.67 -15.21 -12.15
C GLY A 438 -2.43 -14.54 -11.54
N ASN A 439 -2.61 -13.57 -10.64
CA ASN A 439 -1.52 -12.90 -9.94
C ASN A 439 -0.97 -13.72 -8.75
N SER A 440 -1.72 -14.67 -8.19
CA SER A 440 -1.25 -15.48 -7.06
C SER A 440 -0.16 -16.47 -7.45
N ARG A 441 -0.13 -16.89 -8.73
CA ARG A 441 0.86 -17.85 -9.26
C ARG A 441 2.32 -17.41 -9.01
N PHE A 442 2.58 -16.10 -8.99
CA PHE A 442 3.91 -15.56 -8.78
C PHE A 442 4.43 -15.80 -7.35
N LEU A 443 3.54 -16.09 -6.40
CA LEU A 443 3.90 -16.35 -5.00
C LEU A 443 3.88 -17.85 -4.65
N VAL A 444 3.51 -18.72 -5.60
CA VAL A 444 3.46 -20.18 -5.38
C VAL A 444 4.87 -20.73 -5.16
N GLY A 445 5.03 -21.50 -4.08
CA GLY A 445 6.31 -22.06 -3.65
C GLY A 445 7.05 -21.19 -2.63
N LEU A 446 6.46 -20.08 -2.21
CA LEU A 446 7.04 -19.19 -1.21
C LEU A 446 6.84 -19.72 0.22
N ALA A 447 5.69 -20.30 0.54
CA ALA A 447 5.39 -20.84 1.85
C ALA A 447 6.41 -21.89 2.34
N PRO A 448 6.80 -22.92 1.56
CA PRO A 448 7.84 -23.86 2.00
C PRO A 448 9.20 -23.19 2.17
N LEU A 449 9.53 -22.18 1.35
CA LEU A 449 10.78 -21.44 1.47
C LEU A 449 10.83 -20.66 2.80
N LEU A 450 9.75 -19.95 3.14
CA LEU A 450 9.64 -19.21 4.40
C LEU A 450 9.59 -20.12 5.62
N ALA A 451 8.91 -21.27 5.53
CA ALA A 451 8.92 -22.27 6.60
C ALA A 451 10.32 -22.88 6.80
N SER A 452 11.10 -23.02 5.72
CA SER A 452 12.45 -23.59 5.74
C SER A 452 13.56 -22.63 6.12
N ALA A 453 13.26 -21.34 6.33
CA ALA A 453 14.21 -20.43 6.98
C ALA A 453 14.55 -20.88 8.43
N ALA A 454 13.79 -21.86 8.97
CA ALA A 454 14.13 -22.65 10.16
C ALA A 454 15.02 -23.90 9.89
N GLY A 455 15.43 -24.17 8.64
CA GLY A 455 16.43 -25.17 8.21
C GLY A 455 15.90 -26.40 7.46
N GLY A 456 16.60 -26.84 6.38
CA GLY A 456 16.66 -28.26 5.96
C GLY A 456 16.35 -28.62 4.49
N GLN A 457 16.88 -29.79 4.08
CA GLN A 457 16.72 -30.48 2.79
C GLN A 457 15.24 -30.75 2.38
N ALA A 458 14.33 -30.77 3.36
CA ALA A 458 12.89 -30.92 3.17
C ALA A 458 12.23 -29.78 2.36
N ALA A 459 12.83 -28.58 2.31
CA ALA A 459 12.34 -27.46 1.50
C ALA A 459 12.50 -27.71 0.01
N ARG A 460 13.63 -28.31 -0.37
CA ARG A 460 13.92 -28.75 -1.74
C ARG A 460 12.98 -29.86 -2.16
N GLU A 461 12.74 -30.84 -1.29
CA GLU A 461 11.87 -31.99 -1.59
C GLU A 461 10.38 -31.62 -1.74
N ARG A 462 9.90 -30.59 -1.02
CA ARG A 462 8.51 -30.11 -1.14
C ARG A 462 8.31 -29.12 -2.30
N ALA A 463 9.30 -28.30 -2.63
CA ALA A 463 9.31 -27.52 -3.86
C ALA A 463 9.51 -28.39 -5.11
N ASP A 464 10.17 -29.55 -4.96
CA ASP A 464 10.35 -30.55 -6.02
C ASP A 464 9.06 -31.25 -6.44
N TYR A 465 8.11 -31.41 -5.52
CA TYR A 465 6.83 -32.07 -5.79
C TYR A 465 5.94 -31.25 -6.75
N ASP A 466 6.16 -29.93 -6.85
CA ASP A 466 5.37 -28.98 -7.63
C ASP A 466 6.18 -28.27 -8.75
N ARG A 467 7.28 -28.88 -9.23
CA ARG A 467 8.21 -28.32 -10.25
C ARG A 467 7.54 -27.70 -11.49
N GLY A 468 6.30 -28.06 -11.81
CA GLY A 468 5.53 -27.43 -12.89
C GLY A 468 4.94 -26.05 -12.57
N TYR A 469 4.59 -25.78 -11.31
CA TYR A 469 3.70 -24.67 -10.92
C TYR A 469 4.35 -23.59 -10.05
N ALA A 470 5.45 -23.89 -9.36
CA ALA A 470 6.17 -22.89 -8.56
C ALA A 470 6.76 -21.76 -9.42
N SER A 471 6.87 -20.56 -8.83
CA SER A 471 7.55 -19.43 -9.44
C SER A 471 9.05 -19.72 -9.56
N PRO A 472 9.67 -19.48 -10.74
CA PRO A 472 11.11 -19.68 -10.93
C PRO A 472 11.97 -18.89 -9.93
N LEU A 473 11.48 -17.74 -9.46
CA LEU A 473 12.23 -16.93 -8.49
C LEU A 473 12.46 -17.69 -7.19
N TRP A 474 11.43 -18.31 -6.62
CA TRP A 474 11.52 -19.00 -5.32
C TRP A 474 12.34 -20.28 -5.41
N LEU A 475 12.25 -21.00 -6.54
CA LEU A 475 13.12 -22.14 -6.82
C LEU A 475 14.59 -21.75 -6.80
N LEU A 476 14.94 -20.60 -7.42
CA LEU A 476 16.32 -20.11 -7.44
C LEU A 476 16.76 -19.60 -6.07
N LEU A 477 15.93 -18.79 -5.40
CA LEU A 477 16.27 -18.20 -4.10
C LEU A 477 16.23 -19.21 -2.94
N GLY A 478 15.81 -20.44 -3.17
CA GLY A 478 16.02 -21.55 -2.23
C GLY A 478 17.49 -21.86 -1.94
N GLU A 479 18.42 -21.38 -2.77
CA GLU A 479 19.86 -21.56 -2.58
C GLU A 479 20.54 -20.30 -2.04
N LYS A 480 21.30 -20.43 -0.94
CA LYS A 480 22.05 -19.30 -0.35
C LYS A 480 22.99 -18.60 -1.34
N ALA A 481 23.59 -19.36 -2.27
CA ALA A 481 24.45 -18.81 -3.31
C ALA A 481 23.67 -17.92 -4.30
N ALA A 482 22.45 -18.32 -4.66
CA ALA A 482 21.57 -17.55 -5.53
C ALA A 482 21.06 -16.28 -4.84
N VAL A 483 20.74 -16.33 -3.54
CA VAL A 483 20.39 -15.13 -2.75
C VAL A 483 21.56 -14.13 -2.77
N LYS A 484 22.80 -14.59 -2.55
CA LYS A 484 24.00 -13.73 -2.63
C LYS A 484 24.18 -13.15 -4.04
N ALA A 485 23.95 -13.93 -5.10
CA ALA A 485 24.03 -13.46 -6.48
C ALA A 485 22.96 -12.42 -6.80
N ALA A 486 21.72 -12.62 -6.33
CA ALA A 486 20.62 -11.67 -6.50
C ALA A 486 20.91 -10.35 -5.76
N ALA A 487 21.44 -10.43 -4.53
CA ALA A 487 21.89 -9.25 -3.78
C ALA A 487 22.97 -8.47 -4.52
N ALA A 488 24.01 -9.15 -5.03
CA ALA A 488 25.06 -8.49 -5.81
C ALA A 488 24.53 -7.86 -7.10
N ALA A 489 23.57 -8.51 -7.78
CA ALA A 489 22.91 -7.95 -8.96
C ALA A 489 22.07 -6.72 -8.63
N PHE A 490 21.42 -6.70 -7.46
CA PHE A 490 20.64 -5.56 -6.98
C PHE A 490 21.54 -4.34 -6.66
N GLU A 491 22.68 -4.56 -6.02
CA GLU A 491 23.68 -3.50 -5.81
C GLU A 491 24.18 -2.92 -7.14
N ALA A 492 24.52 -3.80 -8.08
CA ALA A 492 24.96 -3.38 -9.41
C ALA A 492 23.87 -2.59 -10.14
N ALA A 493 22.61 -2.98 -9.99
CA ALA A 493 21.46 -2.27 -10.55
C ALA A 493 21.32 -0.86 -9.96
N LEU A 494 21.33 -0.73 -8.63
CA LEU A 494 21.26 0.58 -7.96
C LEU A 494 22.40 1.50 -8.36
N ALA A 495 23.64 0.99 -8.35
CA ALA A 495 24.82 1.76 -8.76
C ALA A 495 24.72 2.21 -10.23
N ASP A 496 24.17 1.35 -11.08
CA ASP A 496 24.02 1.66 -12.49
C ASP A 496 22.94 2.70 -12.76
N ALA A 497 21.79 2.61 -12.06
CA ALA A 497 20.73 3.60 -12.13
C ALA A 497 21.20 4.97 -11.61
N ALA A 498 21.95 5.00 -10.50
CA ALA A 498 22.48 6.24 -9.95
C ALA A 498 23.47 6.93 -10.91
N ARG A 499 24.33 6.13 -11.58
CA ARG A 499 25.36 6.65 -12.48
C ARG A 499 24.84 7.06 -13.86
N ARG A 500 23.92 6.29 -14.43
CA ARG A 500 23.52 6.42 -15.85
C ARG A 500 22.04 6.75 -16.05
N GLY A 501 21.27 6.84 -14.96
CA GLY A 501 19.82 6.95 -14.96
C GLY A 501 19.12 5.59 -15.01
N VAL A 502 17.99 5.49 -14.33
CA VAL A 502 17.17 4.26 -14.25
C VAL A 502 16.74 3.74 -15.63
N GLY A 503 16.52 4.63 -16.61
CA GLY A 503 16.20 4.23 -17.98
C GLY A 503 17.32 3.46 -18.67
N ARG A 504 18.57 3.90 -18.53
CA ARG A 504 19.74 3.19 -19.07
C ARG A 504 19.98 1.88 -18.35
N MET A 505 19.78 1.83 -17.03
CA MET A 505 19.85 0.58 -16.26
C MET A 505 18.83 -0.43 -16.80
N GLN A 506 17.56 -0.03 -16.97
CA GLN A 506 16.53 -0.92 -17.51
C GLN A 506 16.85 -1.39 -18.94
N GLN A 507 17.37 -0.50 -19.79
CA GLN A 507 17.81 -0.86 -21.15
C GLN A 507 18.93 -1.90 -21.15
N ALA A 508 19.91 -1.78 -20.25
CA ALA A 508 21.01 -2.75 -20.13
C ALA A 508 20.53 -4.13 -19.64
N MET A 509 19.37 -4.18 -18.99
CA MET A 509 18.69 -5.39 -18.54
C MET A 509 17.60 -5.82 -19.51
N LEU A 510 17.74 -5.54 -20.80
CA LEU A 510 16.87 -6.12 -21.81
C LEU A 510 17.54 -7.40 -22.34
N VAL A 511 16.78 -8.49 -22.35
CA VAL A 511 17.04 -9.59 -23.29
C VAL A 511 16.24 -9.26 -24.53
N ASP A 512 16.83 -9.34 -25.72
CA ASP A 512 16.32 -8.89 -27.04
C ASP A 512 14.88 -9.34 -27.44
N ARG A 513 14.18 -10.11 -26.59
CA ARG A 513 12.82 -10.62 -26.82
C ARG A 513 11.83 -10.39 -25.67
N VAL A 514 12.23 -9.76 -24.56
CA VAL A 514 11.35 -9.53 -23.41
C VAL A 514 10.88 -8.07 -23.40
N SER A 515 9.61 -7.83 -23.74
CA SER A 515 9.01 -6.50 -23.63
C SER A 515 9.02 -6.04 -22.16
N ASN A 516 9.42 -4.80 -21.93
CA ASN A 516 9.38 -4.21 -20.59
C ASN A 516 7.92 -3.96 -20.20
N ASN A 517 7.36 -4.74 -19.28
CA ASN A 517 6.08 -4.39 -18.66
C ASN A 517 6.41 -3.68 -17.37
N GLY A 518 6.34 -2.36 -17.41
CA GLY A 518 6.34 -1.56 -16.21
C GLY A 518 5.36 -0.40 -16.30
N LEU A 519 4.87 0.05 -15.14
CA LEU A 519 4.06 1.24 -15.04
C LEU A 519 5.00 2.46 -15.03
N TYR A 520 4.85 3.30 -16.04
CA TYR A 520 5.61 4.54 -16.26
C TYR A 520 4.66 5.74 -16.23
N TYR A 521 5.14 6.84 -15.65
CA TYR A 521 4.33 8.03 -15.37
C TYR A 521 4.69 9.27 -16.20
N GLY A 522 5.29 9.11 -17.37
CA GLY A 522 5.86 10.28 -18.06
C GLY A 522 7.31 10.54 -17.68
N SER A 523 7.88 11.60 -18.24
CA SER A 523 9.06 12.22 -17.65
C SER A 523 8.67 12.89 -16.33
N THR A 524 9.49 12.69 -15.29
CA THR A 524 9.24 13.21 -13.94
C THR A 524 10.51 13.83 -13.37
N ASP A 525 10.40 14.46 -12.21
CA ASP A 525 11.56 14.99 -11.46
C ASP A 525 12.55 13.89 -11.03
N TYR A 526 12.16 12.61 -11.09
CA TYR A 526 12.96 11.46 -10.66
C TYR A 526 13.66 10.73 -11.80
N TYR A 527 13.16 10.86 -13.03
CA TYR A 527 13.69 10.16 -14.20
C TYR A 527 13.14 10.73 -15.51
N VAL A 528 13.91 10.57 -16.58
CA VAL A 528 13.51 10.98 -17.94
C VAL A 528 12.80 9.83 -18.65
N GLY A 529 11.55 10.06 -19.06
CA GLY A 529 10.69 9.07 -19.70
C GLY A 529 11.22 8.55 -21.03
N ALA A 530 11.84 9.42 -21.84
CA ALA A 530 12.40 9.06 -23.14
C ALA A 530 13.54 8.02 -23.07
N GLN A 531 14.13 7.81 -21.88
CA GLN A 531 15.16 6.80 -21.66
C GLN A 531 14.57 5.44 -21.23
N LEU A 532 13.26 5.38 -20.97
CA LEU A 532 12.53 4.15 -20.66
C LEU A 532 11.90 3.58 -21.94
N GLN A 533 11.90 2.26 -22.10
CA GLN A 533 11.13 1.63 -23.18
C GLN A 533 9.64 1.59 -22.81
N ILE A 534 8.81 2.21 -23.66
CA ILE A 534 7.36 2.33 -23.46
C ILE A 534 6.66 1.06 -23.95
N VAL A 535 5.97 0.34 -23.06
CA VAL A 535 4.96 -0.67 -23.45
C VAL A 535 3.75 -0.56 -22.51
N TYR A 536 2.67 0.04 -23.01
CA TYR A 536 1.37 0.00 -22.34
C TYR A 536 0.68 -1.33 -22.64
N ALA A 537 0.44 -2.15 -21.62
CA ALA A 537 -0.52 -3.24 -21.69
C ALA A 537 -1.07 -3.57 -20.30
N TYR A 538 -1.93 -2.70 -19.77
CA TYR A 538 -2.92 -3.11 -18.78
C TYR A 538 -4.27 -2.48 -19.16
N SER A 539 -4.97 -3.18 -20.05
CA SER A 539 -6.38 -2.93 -20.33
C SER A 539 -7.11 -4.26 -20.34
N SER A 540 -7.85 -4.52 -19.29
CA SER A 540 -9.01 -5.40 -19.39
C SER A 540 -10.04 -4.68 -20.27
N HIS A 541 -10.06 -5.02 -21.57
CA HIS A 541 -11.12 -4.71 -22.55
C HIS A 541 -11.15 -3.33 -23.24
N VAL A 542 -10.01 -2.76 -23.64
CA VAL A 542 -9.95 -1.73 -24.71
C VAL A 542 -8.69 -1.94 -25.53
N ALA A 543 -8.85 -1.97 -26.85
CA ALA A 543 -7.84 -2.30 -27.86
C ALA A 543 -6.47 -1.65 -27.61
N ALA A 544 -5.41 -2.46 -27.73
CA ALA A 544 -4.04 -1.98 -27.75
C ALA A 544 -3.86 -0.99 -28.92
N HIS A 545 -3.44 0.24 -28.63
CA HIS A 545 -2.86 1.13 -29.63
C HIS A 545 -1.38 1.28 -29.29
N THR A 546 -0.53 0.71 -30.13
CA THR A 546 0.91 0.95 -30.11
C THR A 546 1.16 2.37 -30.60
N VAL A 547 1.26 3.33 -29.68
CA VAL A 547 1.71 4.68 -30.03
C VAL A 547 3.23 4.65 -30.13
N ARG A 548 3.76 4.65 -31.36
CA ARG A 548 5.16 5.02 -31.60
C ARG A 548 5.28 6.53 -31.40
N VAL A 549 5.75 6.96 -30.22
CA VAL A 549 6.11 8.37 -30.01
C VAL A 549 7.47 8.61 -30.66
N ASN A 550 7.53 9.54 -31.60
CA ASN A 550 8.78 9.98 -32.22
C ASN A 550 9.43 11.04 -31.30
N LEU A 551 10.61 10.73 -30.74
CA LEU A 551 11.20 11.41 -29.57
C LEU A 551 12.21 12.53 -29.90
N ASN A 552 12.16 13.11 -31.10
CA ASN A 552 13.08 14.18 -31.52
C ASN A 552 12.44 15.59 -31.58
N ALA A 553 11.43 15.88 -30.76
CA ALA A 553 10.88 17.24 -30.65
C ALA A 553 11.37 17.92 -29.35
N PRO A 554 11.97 19.12 -29.40
CA PRO A 554 12.31 19.87 -28.20
C PRO A 554 11.02 20.31 -27.49
N SER A 555 11.07 20.29 -26.15
CA SER A 555 9.99 20.64 -25.24
C SER A 555 9.20 21.89 -25.66
N GLY A 556 7.91 21.75 -25.90
CA GLY A 556 6.99 22.89 -26.02
C GLY A 556 5.77 22.63 -26.91
N ARG A 557 4.58 22.69 -26.29
CA ARG A 557 3.22 22.70 -26.89
C ARG A 557 2.72 21.39 -27.51
N TRP A 558 1.71 20.81 -26.85
CA TRP A 558 0.72 19.96 -27.49
C TRP A 558 -0.06 20.76 -28.54
N VAL A 559 0.02 20.37 -29.81
CA VAL A 559 -0.89 20.82 -30.87
C VAL A 559 -1.70 19.60 -31.33
N PRO A 560 -3.04 19.62 -31.30
CA PRO A 560 -3.83 18.52 -31.84
C PRO A 560 -3.69 18.53 -33.37
N SER A 561 -3.15 17.47 -33.97
CA SER A 561 -3.18 17.33 -35.43
C SER A 561 -4.61 16.97 -35.88
N ALA A 562 -5.23 17.86 -36.65
CA ALA A 562 -6.49 17.61 -37.32
C ALA A 562 -6.38 16.37 -38.24
N GLY A 563 -7.29 15.42 -38.06
CA GLY A 563 -7.36 14.21 -38.89
C GLY A 563 -7.65 14.56 -40.35
N SER A 564 -6.77 14.12 -41.24
CA SER A 564 -7.00 14.17 -42.69
C SER A 564 -8.14 13.23 -43.08
N ALA A 565 -9.26 13.80 -43.54
CA ALA A 565 -10.29 13.05 -44.24
C ALA A 565 -9.73 12.53 -45.57
N LYS A 566 -9.60 11.20 -45.72
CA LYS A 566 -9.41 10.60 -47.04
C LYS A 566 -10.77 10.49 -47.74
N ARG A 567 -10.90 11.28 -48.82
CA ARG A 567 -11.83 11.07 -49.93
C ARG A 567 -11.30 9.95 -50.85
N GLY A 568 -12.23 9.33 -51.58
CA GLY A 568 -12.04 8.46 -52.75
C GLY A 568 -12.78 7.14 -52.55
N GLY A 569 -13.90 6.81 -53.21
CA GLY A 569 -14.37 7.24 -54.53
C GLY A 569 -13.83 6.28 -55.59
N GLY A 570 -14.68 5.34 -56.04
CA GLY A 570 -14.37 4.28 -57.01
C GLY A 570 -15.24 3.05 -56.74
#